data_AF-A0A1Z9M5N8-F1
#
_entry.id   AF-A0A1Z9M5N8-F1
#
_cell.length_a   1.000
_cell.length_b   1.000
_cell.length_c   1.000
_cell.angle_alpha   90.00
_cell.angle_beta   90.00
_cell.angle_gamma   90.00
#
_symmetry.space_group_name_H-M   'P 1'
#
loop_
_entity.id
_entity.type
_entity.pdbx_description
1 polymer ?
#
loop_
_entity_poly.entity_id
_entity_poly.type
_entity_poly.pdbx_seq_one_letter_code
_entity_poly.pdbx_strand_id
1 'polypeptide(L)'
;MKKKDVFNEEINPDFISDPLDWINTDVWDRGYHKVTDDGIWYEVYVNDKIKKAYPKIDIINNDEDKETFGKFSDIFFDHYEADNQITFFVANEEKEYTLDEMTDILI
;
A
#
# COMPACT_ATOMS: atom_id res chain seq x y z
N MET A 1 -3.65 9.45 -16.39
CA MET A 1 -4.95 9.06 -15.80
C MET A 1 -5.04 9.67 -14.41
N LYS A 2 -6.22 10.04 -13.90
CA LYS A 2 -6.32 10.62 -12.54
C LYS A 2 -6.26 9.53 -11.48
N LYS A 3 -5.89 9.91 -10.26
CA LYS A 3 -5.85 9.03 -9.07
C LYS A 3 -7.09 8.14 -8.95
N LYS A 4 -8.28 8.72 -9.13
CA LYS A 4 -9.56 8.02 -8.98
C LYS A 4 -9.88 7.04 -10.11
N ASP A 5 -9.20 7.15 -11.25
CA ASP A 5 -9.44 6.31 -12.41
C ASP A 5 -8.72 4.95 -12.29
N VAL A 6 -7.86 4.77 -11.29
CA VAL A 6 -7.01 3.56 -11.13
C VAL A 6 -7.84 2.27 -11.03
N PHE A 7 -9.03 2.34 -10.43
CA PHE A 7 -9.95 1.20 -10.25
C PHE A 7 -11.08 1.18 -11.29
N ASN A 8 -11.05 2.05 -12.29
CA ASN A 8 -12.04 2.06 -13.36
C ASN A 8 -11.56 1.15 -14.50
N GLU A 9 -12.18 -0.02 -14.67
CA GLU A 9 -11.81 -1.03 -15.68
C GLU A 9 -11.89 -0.50 -17.12
N GLU A 10 -12.81 0.41 -17.43
CA GLU A 10 -12.94 0.99 -18.78
C GLU A 10 -11.77 1.93 -19.11
N ILE A 11 -11.18 2.57 -18.10
CA ILE A 11 -10.08 3.55 -18.25
C ILE A 11 -8.71 2.90 -17.99
N ASN A 12 -8.65 1.98 -17.03
CA ASN A 12 -7.45 1.27 -16.57
C ASN A 12 -7.76 -0.23 -16.42
N PRO A 13 -7.86 -0.98 -17.54
CA PRO A 13 -8.21 -2.40 -17.50
C PRO A 13 -7.19 -3.28 -16.77
N ASP A 14 -5.94 -2.80 -16.67
CA ASP A 14 -4.86 -3.54 -16.01
C ASP A 14 -4.72 -3.21 -14.51
N PHE A 15 -5.54 -2.31 -13.96
CA PHE A 15 -5.48 -1.91 -12.54
C PHE A 15 -4.05 -1.50 -12.08
N ILE A 16 -3.66 -1.89 -10.87
CA ILE A 16 -2.31 -1.70 -10.30
C ILE A 16 -1.50 -2.96 -10.61
N SER A 17 -0.74 -2.96 -11.69
CA SER A 17 -0.08 -4.17 -12.20
C SER A 17 1.35 -3.97 -12.69
N ASP A 18 1.87 -2.73 -12.71
CA ASP A 18 3.25 -2.50 -13.07
C ASP A 18 4.14 -3.05 -11.94
N PRO A 19 5.04 -4.03 -12.18
CA PRO A 19 5.77 -4.69 -11.10
C PRO A 19 6.75 -3.72 -10.41
N LEU A 20 6.82 -3.81 -9.08
CA LEU A 20 7.89 -3.19 -8.30
C LEU A 20 9.08 -4.14 -8.26
N ASP A 21 10.06 -3.89 -9.11
CA ASP A 21 11.24 -4.75 -9.20
C ASP A 21 12.19 -4.57 -8.00
N TRP A 22 12.09 -3.45 -7.26
CA TRP A 22 13.07 -3.00 -6.27
C TRP A 22 12.37 -2.87 -4.90
N ILE A 23 12.03 -4.01 -4.28
CA ILE A 23 11.36 -4.05 -2.97
C ILE A 23 12.29 -4.58 -1.87
N ASN A 24 12.11 -4.09 -0.65
CA ASN A 24 12.78 -4.66 0.52
C ASN A 24 12.15 -6.00 0.90
N THR A 25 12.82 -7.10 0.54
CA THR A 25 12.33 -8.47 0.78
C THR A 25 12.25 -8.87 2.26
N ASP A 26 12.86 -8.09 3.16
CA ASP A 26 12.70 -8.31 4.61
C ASP A 26 11.28 -8.01 5.08
N VAL A 27 10.53 -7.18 4.33
CA VAL A 27 9.16 -6.78 4.61
C VAL A 27 8.19 -7.35 3.55
N TRP A 28 8.53 -7.21 2.28
CA TRP A 28 7.62 -7.43 1.15
C TRP A 28 7.92 -8.75 0.44
N ASP A 29 6.88 -9.52 0.10
CA ASP A 29 6.97 -10.69 -0.78
C ASP A 29 6.95 -10.29 -2.26
N ARG A 30 6.06 -9.37 -2.61
CA ARG A 30 5.90 -8.81 -3.96
C ARG A 30 5.21 -7.45 -3.89
N GLY A 31 5.25 -6.70 -4.97
CA GLY A 31 4.50 -5.46 -5.08
C GLY A 31 4.31 -4.98 -6.51
N TYR A 32 3.30 -4.15 -6.69
CA TYR A 32 2.91 -3.54 -7.95
C TYR A 32 2.62 -2.06 -7.72
N HIS A 33 2.69 -1.27 -8.77
CA HIS A 33 2.37 0.13 -8.73
C HIS A 33 1.58 0.57 -9.97
N LYS A 34 1.04 1.79 -9.88
CA LYS A 34 0.46 2.49 -11.03
C LYS A 34 0.73 3.98 -10.88
N VAL A 35 1.41 4.55 -11.87
CA VAL A 35 1.64 6.00 -11.93
C VAL A 35 0.38 6.68 -12.48
N THR A 36 -0.08 7.71 -11.78
CA THR A 36 -1.18 8.57 -12.17
C THR A 36 -0.69 10.02 -12.30
N ASP A 37 -1.53 10.91 -12.82
CA ASP A 37 -1.19 12.34 -12.92
C ASP A 37 -0.97 12.97 -11.52
N ASP A 38 -1.56 12.39 -10.47
CA ASP A 38 -1.63 12.98 -9.13
C ASP A 38 -0.59 12.35 -8.16
N GLY A 39 0.02 11.23 -8.54
CA GLY A 39 0.88 10.42 -7.67
C GLY A 39 0.92 8.95 -8.08
N ILE A 40 1.38 8.09 -7.18
CA ILE A 40 1.57 6.65 -7.41
C ILE A 40 0.67 5.87 -6.47
N TRP A 41 -0.09 4.93 -7.02
CA TRP A 41 -0.72 3.86 -6.24
C TRP A 41 0.25 2.70 -6.08
N TYR A 42 0.33 2.17 -4.88
CA TYR A 42 1.08 0.97 -4.53
C TYR A 42 0.13 -0.12 -4.08
N GLU A 43 0.36 -1.35 -4.53
CA GLU A 43 -0.26 -2.57 -4.03
C GLU A 43 0.87 -3.53 -3.66
N VAL A 44 1.11 -3.70 -2.36
CA VAL A 44 2.25 -4.45 -1.83
C VAL A 44 1.78 -5.55 -0.90
N TYR A 45 2.53 -6.65 -0.88
CA TYR A 45 2.17 -7.86 -0.17
C TYR A 45 3.22 -8.13 0.90
N VAL A 46 2.83 -8.13 2.17
CA VAL A 46 3.77 -8.42 3.27
C VAL A 46 4.16 -9.90 3.25
N ASN A 47 5.41 -10.19 3.57
CA ASN A 47 5.89 -11.56 3.68
C ASN A 47 5.36 -12.25 4.95
N ASP A 48 5.58 -13.56 5.04
CA ASP A 48 5.12 -14.39 6.17
C ASP A 48 5.68 -13.95 7.53
N LYS A 49 6.88 -13.34 7.57
CA LYS A 49 7.48 -12.86 8.82
C LYS A 49 6.69 -11.67 9.34
N ILE A 50 6.43 -10.68 8.49
CA ILE A 50 5.64 -9.50 8.84
C ILE A 50 4.21 -9.89 9.17
N LYS A 51 3.58 -10.76 8.37
CA LYS A 51 2.22 -11.24 8.62
C LYS A 51 2.07 -11.93 9.98
N LYS A 52 3.11 -12.63 10.47
CA LYS A 52 3.10 -13.23 11.81
C LYS A 52 3.20 -12.18 12.93
N ALA A 53 3.95 -11.10 12.71
CA ALA A 53 4.08 -10.02 13.68
C ALA A 53 2.82 -9.13 13.70
N TYR A 54 2.24 -8.87 12.53
CA TYR A 54 1.04 -8.07 12.31
C TYR A 54 -0.04 -8.95 11.66
N PRO A 55 -0.73 -9.81 12.42
CA PRO A 55 -1.75 -10.69 11.84
C PRO A 55 -2.96 -9.93 11.28
N LYS A 56 -3.26 -8.76 11.86
CA LYS A 56 -4.38 -7.88 11.53
C LYS A 56 -3.95 -6.42 11.72
N ILE A 57 -4.45 -5.55 10.85
CA ILE A 57 -4.34 -4.08 10.97
C ILE A 57 -5.77 -3.54 10.85
N ASP A 58 -6.26 -2.80 11.84
CA ASP A 58 -7.63 -2.28 11.89
C ASP A 58 -7.65 -0.77 12.23
N ILE A 59 -7.46 0.06 11.22
CA ILE A 59 -7.46 1.52 11.38
C ILE A 59 -8.83 2.13 11.75
N ILE A 60 -9.91 1.33 11.75
CA ILE A 60 -11.26 1.78 12.10
C ILE A 60 -11.50 1.64 13.59
N ASN A 61 -11.13 0.50 14.17
CA ASN A 61 -11.45 0.15 15.56
C ASN A 61 -10.23 0.13 16.49
N ASN A 62 -9.01 0.23 15.98
CA ASN A 62 -7.78 0.28 16.77
C ASN A 62 -7.11 1.66 16.65
N ASP A 63 -7.04 2.37 17.76
CA ASP A 63 -6.44 3.71 17.83
C ASP A 63 -4.93 3.69 17.55
N GLU A 64 -4.21 2.62 17.92
CA GLU A 64 -2.76 2.48 17.68
C GLU A 64 -2.47 2.28 16.19
N ASP A 65 -3.23 1.40 15.53
CA ASP A 65 -3.14 1.20 14.08
C ASP A 65 -3.50 2.48 13.33
N LYS A 66 -4.50 3.21 13.81
CA LYS A 66 -4.91 4.48 13.24
C LYS A 66 -3.85 5.58 13.42
N GLU A 67 -3.20 5.66 14.58
CA GLU A 67 -2.11 6.62 14.80
C GLU A 67 -0.90 6.31 13.91
N THR A 68 -0.63 5.03 13.68
CA THR A 68 0.50 4.55 12.88
C THR A 68 0.24 4.69 11.37
N PHE A 69 -0.85 4.13 10.86
CA PHE A 69 -1.13 4.02 9.42
C PHE A 69 -2.11 5.08 8.91
N GLY A 70 -2.88 5.74 9.77
CA GLY A 70 -3.91 6.70 9.37
C GLY A 70 -3.39 8.04 8.86
N LYS A 71 -2.06 8.22 8.81
CA LYS A 71 -1.40 9.41 8.27
C LYS A 71 -1.19 9.35 6.75
N PHE A 72 -1.27 8.16 6.16
CA PHE A 72 -1.26 8.00 4.70
C PHE A 72 -2.53 8.62 4.10
N SER A 73 -2.38 9.35 3.00
CA SER A 73 -3.49 10.09 2.39
C SER A 73 -4.66 9.18 1.99
N ASP A 74 -4.35 8.01 1.43
CA ASP A 74 -5.29 6.95 1.14
C ASP A 74 -4.58 5.62 1.38
N ILE A 75 -5.22 4.76 2.16
CA ILE A 75 -4.71 3.44 2.51
C ILE A 75 -5.87 2.49 2.76
N PHE A 76 -5.72 1.26 2.26
CA PHE A 76 -6.71 0.20 2.36
C PHE A 76 -6.06 -1.08 2.87
N PHE A 77 -6.73 -1.71 3.84
CA PHE A 77 -6.33 -2.98 4.45
C PHE A 77 -7.39 -4.07 4.24
N ASP A 78 -8.36 -3.86 3.34
CA ASP A 78 -9.50 -4.76 3.11
C ASP A 78 -9.06 -6.20 2.75
N HIS A 79 -7.91 -6.33 2.09
CA HIS A 79 -7.30 -7.58 1.66
C HIS A 79 -6.12 -8.01 2.55
N TYR A 80 -5.84 -7.32 3.64
CA TYR A 80 -4.67 -7.59 4.47
C TYR A 80 -4.79 -8.92 5.21
N GLU A 81 -5.95 -9.18 5.82
CA GLU A 81 -6.15 -10.39 6.64
C GLU A 81 -6.05 -11.67 5.79
N ALA A 82 -6.64 -11.66 4.60
CA ALA A 82 -6.72 -12.82 3.69
C ALA A 82 -5.50 -12.97 2.78
N ASP A 83 -5.03 -11.87 2.20
CA ASP A 83 -4.09 -11.88 1.07
C ASP A 83 -2.76 -11.19 1.38
N ASN A 84 -2.55 -10.72 2.62
CA ASN A 84 -1.37 -9.95 3.04
C ASN A 84 -1.18 -8.62 2.30
N GLN A 85 -2.23 -8.13 1.65
CA GLN A 85 -2.18 -6.97 0.76
C GLN A 85 -2.40 -5.66 1.51
N ILE A 86 -1.59 -4.66 1.18
CA ILE A 86 -1.77 -3.25 1.55
C ILE A 86 -1.81 -2.44 0.25
N THR A 87 -2.85 -1.64 0.07
CA THR A 87 -2.97 -0.72 -1.08
C THR A 87 -2.98 0.71 -0.57
N PHE A 88 -2.09 1.57 -1.07
CA PHE A 88 -2.01 2.96 -0.61
C PHE A 88 -1.53 3.91 -1.72
N PHE A 89 -1.79 5.21 -1.52
CA PHE A 89 -1.46 6.25 -2.47
C PHE A 89 -0.41 7.22 -1.92
N VAL A 90 0.57 7.55 -2.76
CA VAL A 90 1.60 8.55 -2.49
C VAL A 90 1.46 9.67 -3.53
N ALA A 91 1.09 10.87 -3.07
CA ALA A 91 0.96 12.04 -3.94
C ALA A 91 2.34 12.52 -4.44
N ASN A 92 2.40 13.19 -5.60
CA ASN A 92 3.67 13.63 -6.21
C ASN A 92 4.59 14.46 -5.30
N GLU A 93 4.03 15.24 -4.37
CA GLU A 93 4.78 16.10 -3.45
C GLU A 93 4.93 15.50 -2.03
N GLU A 94 4.40 14.30 -1.79
CA GLU A 94 4.53 13.58 -0.52
C GLU A 94 5.95 13.06 -0.33
N LYS A 95 6.51 13.24 0.86
CA LYS A 95 7.91 12.89 1.17
C LYS A 95 8.08 12.15 2.49
N GLU A 96 7.07 12.19 3.35
CA GLU A 96 7.06 11.53 4.65
C GLU A 96 6.38 10.17 4.50
N TYR A 97 5.10 10.15 4.13
CA TYR A 97 4.31 8.91 4.07
C TYR A 97 4.42 8.22 2.69
N THR A 98 5.60 7.65 2.44
CA THR A 98 5.99 7.00 1.17
C THR A 98 6.08 5.47 1.31
N LEU A 99 6.45 4.76 0.24
CA LEU A 99 6.73 3.32 0.30
C LEU A 99 7.89 2.99 1.25
N ASP A 100 8.90 3.86 1.33
CA ASP A 100 10.03 3.67 2.23
C ASP A 100 9.58 3.78 3.70
N GLU A 101 8.78 4.79 4.03
CA GLU A 101 8.21 4.94 5.38
C GLU A 101 7.29 3.77 5.75
N MET A 102 6.45 3.31 4.81
CA MET A 102 5.63 2.10 5.05
C MET A 102 6.51 0.88 5.32
N THR A 103 7.64 0.76 4.61
CA THR A 103 8.62 -0.31 4.84
C THR A 103 9.21 -0.20 6.23
N ASP A 104 9.63 0.99 6.65
CA ASP A 104 10.26 1.24 7.95
C ASP A 104 9.29 1.03 9.13
N ILE A 105 8.01 1.39 8.99
CA ILE A 105 6.96 1.15 9.99
C ILE A 105 6.79 -0.35 10.29
N LEU A 106 7.01 -1.21 9.29
CA LEU A 106 6.75 -2.66 9.40
C LEU A 106 7.99 -3.48 9.82
N ILE A 107 9.17 -2.86 9.96
CA ILE A 107 10.43 -3.52 10.39
C ILE A 107 10.46 -3.75 11.90
#